data_AF-A0A496QTF2-F1
#
_entry.id   AF-A0A496QTF2-F1
#
_cell.length_a   1.000
_cell.length_b   1.000
_cell.length_c   1.000
_cell.angle_alpha   90.00
_cell.angle_beta   90.00
_cell.angle_gamma   90.00
#
_symmetry.space_group_name_H-M   'P 1'
#
loop_
_entity.id
_entity.type
_entity.pdbx_description
1 polymer ?
#
loop_
_entity_poly.entity_id
_entity_poly.type
_entity_poly.pdbx_seq_one_letter_code
_entity_poly.pdbx_strand_id
1 'polypeptide(L)'
;TYTLWDEQYLERRVGDEKARRTQYYLYVPEANLAFRDGMRIPLMSEFLDYGQGENWGEKQDCELRAFYRLAERLHRAFRRLPIMLLLDGLYSVGAVMELCCKRGWE
;
A
#
# COMPACT_ATOMS: atom_id res chain seq x y z
N THR A 1 14.40 -8.92 24.61
CA THR A 1 13.51 -9.16 23.45
C THR A 1 12.57 -7.99 23.37
N TYR A 2 12.64 -7.17 22.33
CA TYR A 2 11.67 -6.08 22.17
C TYR A 2 10.41 -6.67 21.54
N THR A 3 9.28 -6.49 22.19
CA THR A 3 7.97 -6.88 21.65
C THR A 3 7.46 -5.71 20.80
N LEU A 4 7.19 -5.95 19.52
CA LEU A 4 6.47 -4.99 18.69
C LEU A 4 5.05 -4.87 19.25
N TRP A 5 4.58 -3.64 19.43
CA TRP A 5 3.28 -3.37 20.05
C TRP A 5 2.09 -3.72 19.15
N ASP A 6 2.34 -3.86 17.84
CA ASP A 6 1.36 -4.23 16.80
C ASP A 6 2.10 -4.92 15.63
N GLU A 7 1.37 -5.72 14.84
CA GLU A 7 1.88 -6.47 13.68
C GLU A 7 2.23 -5.57 12.48
N GLN A 8 1.75 -4.32 12.50
CA GLN A 8 1.86 -3.35 11.41
C GLN A 8 3.14 -2.49 11.48
N TYR A 9 3.94 -2.62 12.55
CA TYR A 9 5.14 -1.79 12.78
C TYR A 9 6.33 -2.20 11.91
N LEU A 10 6.50 -1.55 10.76
CA LEU A 10 7.67 -1.74 9.90
C LEU A 10 8.94 -1.16 10.53
N GLU A 11 10.09 -1.78 10.24
CA GLU A 11 11.40 -1.32 10.71
C GLU A 11 12.34 -0.96 9.55
N ARG A 12 13.07 0.15 9.70
CA ARG A 12 14.17 0.48 8.79
C ARG A 12 15.39 0.94 9.55
N ARG A 13 16.57 0.64 9.04
CA ARG A 13 17.84 1.15 9.57
C ARG A 13 18.23 2.41 8.81
N VAL A 14 18.41 3.52 9.52
CA VAL A 14 18.69 4.84 8.94
C VAL A 14 19.94 5.42 9.58
N GLY A 15 20.70 6.20 8.81
CA GLY A 15 21.96 6.79 9.23
C GLY A 15 23.17 6.05 8.65
N ASP A 16 24.30 6.74 8.66
CA ASP A 16 25.59 6.21 8.22
C ASP A 16 26.15 5.20 9.25
N GLU A 17 27.22 4.46 8.91
CA GLU A 17 27.77 3.37 9.73
C GLU A 17 28.04 3.76 11.19
N LYS A 18 28.44 5.02 11.43
CA LYS A 18 28.76 5.54 12.77
C LYS A 18 27.54 5.95 13.60
N ALA A 19 26.36 6.12 13.00
CA ALA A 19 25.15 6.62 13.66
C ALA A 19 23.90 5.84 13.23
N ARG A 20 24.06 4.54 12.98
CA ARG A 20 22.98 3.67 12.52
C ARG A 20 21.94 3.49 13.63
N ARG A 21 20.71 3.89 13.35
CA ARG A 21 19.57 3.73 14.28
C ARG A 21 18.41 3.02 13.59
N THR A 22 17.68 2.23 14.37
CA THR A 22 16.43 1.62 13.91
C THR A 22 15.29 2.63 14.08
N GLN A 23 14.50 2.80 13.03
CA GLN A 23 13.25 3.56 13.04
C GLN A 23 12.09 2.60 12.81
N TYR A 24 11.05 2.77 13.62
CA TYR A 24 9.78 2.06 13.48
C TYR A 24 8.73 3.00 12.92
N TYR A 25 7.91 2.53 11.98
CA TYR A 25 6.89 3.35 11.33
C TYR A 25 5.71 2.49 10.87
N LEU A 26 4.55 3.14 10.75
CA LEU A 26 3.38 2.60 10.09
C LEU A 26 3.30 3.21 8.69
N TYR A 27 3.07 2.38 7.69
CA TYR A 27 2.86 2.84 6.32
C TYR A 27 1.45 2.43 5.88
N VAL A 28 0.69 3.41 5.41
CA VAL A 28 -0.73 3.23 5.09
C VAL A 28 -1.06 3.87 3.74
N PRO A 29 -1.07 3.11 2.62
CA PRO A 29 -1.58 3.62 1.36
C PRO A 29 -3.09 3.88 1.46
N GLU A 30 -3.52 5.03 0.95
CA GLU A 30 -4.92 5.46 0.99
C GLU A 30 -5.43 5.78 -0.42
N ALA A 31 -6.55 5.16 -0.77
CA ALA A 31 -7.30 5.46 -1.99
C ALA A 31 -8.22 6.65 -1.74
N ASN A 32 -8.07 7.70 -2.56
CA ASN A 32 -8.83 8.94 -2.49
C ASN A 32 -9.56 9.21 -3.81
N LEU A 33 -10.84 9.57 -3.76
CA LEU A 33 -11.53 10.14 -4.92
C LEU A 33 -11.13 11.60 -5.05
N ALA A 34 -10.51 11.95 -6.17
CA ALA A 34 -10.17 13.33 -6.51
C ALA A 34 -11.22 13.92 -7.46
N PHE A 35 -11.71 15.11 -7.12
CA PHE A 35 -12.66 15.87 -7.94
C PHE A 35 -11.98 17.11 -8.54
N ARG A 36 -12.56 17.63 -9.63
CA ARG A 36 -12.01 18.76 -10.41
C ARG A 36 -11.67 19.99 -9.56
N ASP A 37 -12.48 20.28 -8.55
CA ASP A 37 -12.34 21.48 -7.71
C ASP A 37 -11.40 21.28 -6.50
N GLY A 38 -10.59 20.21 -6.51
CA GLY A 38 -9.63 19.91 -5.46
C GLY A 38 -10.24 19.22 -4.23
N MET A 39 -11.56 18.99 -4.22
CA MET A 39 -12.19 18.13 -3.21
C MET A 39 -11.63 16.71 -3.31
N ARG A 40 -11.30 16.13 -2.16
CA ARG A 40 -10.82 14.76 -2.03
C ARG A 40 -11.63 14.02 -0.97
N ILE A 41 -12.12 12.83 -1.31
CA ILE A 41 -12.87 11.97 -0.40
C ILE A 41 -12.06 10.69 -0.17
N PRO A 42 -11.56 10.44 1.06
CA PRO A 42 -10.94 9.18 1.41
C PRO A 42 -11.94 8.04 1.27
N LEU A 43 -11.59 6.98 0.54
CA LEU A 43 -12.44 5.81 0.38
C LEU A 43 -12.00 4.65 1.27
N MET A 44 -10.72 4.30 1.19
CA MET A 44 -10.17 3.12 1.84
C MET A 44 -8.69 3.30 2.09
N SER A 45 -8.20 2.71 3.17
CA SER A 45 -6.79 2.59 3.50
C SER A 45 -6.40 1.13 3.72
N GLU A 46 -5.12 0.84 3.56
CA GLU A 46 -4.53 -0.48 3.80
C GLU A 46 -3.26 -0.32 4.63
N PHE A 47 -3.07 -1.12 5.67
CA PHE A 47 -1.80 -1.14 6.38
C PHE A 47 -0.82 -2.05 5.65
N LEU A 48 0.46 -1.67 5.63
CA LEU A 48 1.52 -2.65 5.41
C LEU A 48 1.67 -3.46 6.70
N ASP A 49 1.88 -4.77 6.57
CA ASP A 49 2.05 -5.70 7.69
C ASP A 49 3.34 -6.52 7.55
N TYR A 50 3.67 -7.34 8.54
CA TYR A 50 4.72 -8.36 8.38
C TYR A 50 4.13 -9.58 7.66
N GLY A 51 3.72 -9.39 6.41
CA GLY A 51 3.32 -10.41 5.46
C GLY A 51 2.50 -11.57 6.03
N GLN A 52 1.19 -11.57 5.79
CA GLN A 52 0.37 -12.76 6.06
C GLN A 52 0.87 -13.96 5.24
N GLY A 53 1.45 -14.99 5.88
CA GLY A 53 1.88 -16.23 5.23
C GLY A 53 2.99 -16.99 5.97
N GLU A 54 3.45 -18.10 5.39
CA GLU A 54 4.39 -19.07 6.00
C GLU A 54 5.78 -18.50 6.34
N ASN A 55 6.13 -17.31 5.85
CA ASN A 55 7.43 -16.65 6.05
C ASN A 55 7.32 -15.44 6.99
N TRP A 56 6.64 -15.60 8.12
CA TRP A 56 6.61 -14.59 9.19
C TRP A 56 8.03 -14.20 9.59
N GLY A 57 8.41 -12.94 9.35
CA GLY A 57 9.67 -12.36 9.82
C GLY A 57 10.84 -12.33 8.83
N GLU A 58 10.74 -12.93 7.63
CA GLU A 58 11.85 -12.89 6.66
C GLU A 58 11.82 -11.67 5.73
N LYS A 59 10.63 -11.14 5.43
CA LYS A 59 10.47 -10.00 4.51
C LYS A 59 9.31 -9.12 4.91
N GLN A 60 9.60 -7.83 5.12
CA GLN A 60 8.57 -6.81 5.33
C GLN A 60 7.70 -6.67 4.09
N ASP A 61 6.41 -6.35 4.30
CA ASP A 61 5.52 -6.03 3.20
C ASP A 61 5.95 -4.76 2.47
N CYS A 62 5.46 -4.60 1.24
CA CYS A 62 5.78 -3.45 0.41
C CYS A 62 4.53 -2.74 -0.12
N GLU A 63 4.70 -1.50 -0.54
CA GLU A 63 3.64 -0.62 -1.01
C GLU A 63 2.84 -1.24 -2.17
N LEU A 64 3.51 -2.02 -3.03
CA LEU A 64 2.88 -2.68 -4.16
C LEU A 64 1.94 -3.82 -3.73
N ARG A 65 2.32 -4.61 -2.72
CA ARG A 65 1.48 -5.67 -2.17
C ARG A 65 0.27 -5.11 -1.42
N ALA A 66 0.49 -4.09 -0.61
CA ALA A 66 -0.60 -3.33 0.02
C ALA A 66 -1.54 -2.73 -1.02
N PHE A 67 -1.00 -2.18 -2.13
CA PHE A 67 -1.82 -1.71 -3.25
C PHE A 67 -2.69 -2.82 -3.85
N TYR A 68 -2.16 -4.03 -4.09
CA TYR A 68 -2.98 -5.13 -4.63
C TYR A 68 -4.14 -5.51 -3.69
N ARG A 69 -3.90 -5.55 -2.37
CA ARG A 69 -4.94 -5.79 -1.36
C ARG A 69 -5.99 -4.67 -1.38
N LEU A 70 -5.53 -3.42 -1.34
CA LEU A 70 -6.38 -2.23 -1.37
C LEU A 70 -7.23 -2.19 -2.65
N ALA A 71 -6.61 -2.46 -3.79
CA ALA A 71 -7.27 -2.49 -5.09
C ALA A 71 -8.34 -3.58 -5.12
N GLU A 72 -8.06 -4.79 -4.65
CA GLU A 72 -9.07 -5.87 -4.58
C GLU A 72 -10.27 -5.48 -3.71
N ARG A 73 -10.03 -4.89 -2.53
CA ARG A 73 -11.08 -4.37 -1.65
C ARG A 73 -11.90 -3.27 -2.32
N LEU A 74 -11.22 -2.32 -2.98
CA LEU A 74 -11.84 -1.22 -3.71
C LEU A 74 -12.74 -1.74 -4.83
N HIS A 75 -12.23 -2.68 -5.65
CA HIS A 75 -13.00 -3.29 -6.73
C HIS A 75 -14.24 -4.01 -6.19
N ARG A 76 -14.12 -4.78 -5.10
CA ARG A 76 -15.26 -5.47 -4.48
C ARG A 76 -16.32 -4.52 -3.97
N ALA A 77 -15.92 -3.42 -3.35
CA ALA A 77 -16.86 -2.44 -2.79
C ALA A 77 -17.55 -1.59 -3.87
N PHE A 78 -16.84 -1.24 -4.95
CA PHE A 78 -17.30 -0.30 -5.97
C PHE A 78 -17.34 -0.89 -7.38
N ARG A 79 -17.79 -2.14 -7.53
CA ARG A 79 -17.79 -2.89 -8.80
C ARG A 79 -18.45 -2.19 -10.00
N ARG A 80 -19.36 -1.25 -9.75
CA ARG A 80 -20.13 -0.54 -10.78
C ARG A 80 -19.73 0.92 -10.97
N LEU A 81 -18.83 1.44 -10.13
CA LEU A 81 -18.37 2.81 -10.25
C LEU A 81 -17.31 2.85 -11.37
N PRO A 82 -17.48 3.67 -12.43
CA PRO A 82 -16.41 3.92 -13.37
C PRO A 82 -15.30 4.70 -12.64
N ILE A 83 -14.13 4.10 -12.51
CA ILE A 83 -12.98 4.67 -11.80
C ILE A 83 -11.80 4.70 -12.76
N MET A 84 -11.10 5.84 -12.81
CA MET A 84 -9.77 5.97 -13.40
C MET A 84 -8.74 6.08 -12.27
N LEU A 85 -7.66 5.31 -12.34
CA LEU A 85 -6.61 5.38 -11.33
C LEU A 85 -5.53 6.38 -11.72
N LEU A 86 -5.20 7.29 -10.79
CA LEU A 86 -4.04 8.17 -10.87
C LEU A 86 -2.98 7.65 -9.89
N LEU A 87 -1.87 7.12 -10.41
CA LEU A 87 -0.79 6.53 -9.65
C LEU A 87 0.55 7.16 -10.05
N ASP A 88 1.55 7.10 -9.16
CA ASP A 88 2.90 7.56 -9.46
C ASP A 88 3.73 6.50 -10.22
N GLY A 89 4.99 6.85 -10.53
CA GLY A 89 5.91 5.97 -11.25
C GLY A 89 6.32 4.70 -10.49
N LEU A 90 6.05 4.57 -9.19
CA LEU A 90 6.29 3.30 -8.47
C LEU A 90 5.35 2.20 -8.99
N TYR A 91 4.16 2.59 -9.43
CA TYR A 91 3.11 1.68 -9.90
C TYR A 91 3.14 1.43 -11.41
N SER A 92 4.10 2.01 -12.14
CA SER A 92 4.26 1.80 -13.58
C SER A 92 4.93 0.45 -13.89
N VAL A 93 4.36 -0.63 -13.37
CA VAL A 93 4.82 -2.01 -13.56
C VAL A 93 3.75 -2.81 -14.32
N GLY A 94 4.18 -3.75 -15.16
CA GLY A 94 3.28 -4.49 -16.06
C GLY A 94 2.11 -5.18 -15.33
N ALA A 95 2.36 -5.74 -14.15
CA ALA A 95 1.33 -6.40 -13.36
C ALA A 95 0.24 -5.43 -12.83
N VAL A 96 0.59 -4.18 -12.53
CA VAL A 96 -0.40 -3.15 -12.14
C VAL A 96 -1.21 -2.73 -13.36
N MET A 97 -0.56 -2.50 -14.50
CA MET A 97 -1.25 -2.13 -15.74
C MET A 97 -2.24 -3.23 -16.17
N GLU A 98 -1.81 -4.50 -16.13
CA GLU A 98 -2.67 -5.64 -16.44
C GLU A 98 -3.87 -5.74 -15.48
N LEU A 99 -3.67 -5.45 -14.19
CA LEU A 99 -4.75 -5.39 -13.22
C LEU A 99 -5.78 -4.30 -13.57
N CYS A 100 -5.31 -3.11 -13.94
CA CYS A 100 -6.18 -1.99 -14.33
C CYS A 100 -7.01 -2.34 -15.57
N CYS A 101 -6.39 -2.89 -16.61
CA CYS A 101 -7.10 -3.32 -17.82
C CYS A 101 -8.15 -4.39 -17.53
N LYS A 102 -7.80 -5.42 -16.74
CA LYS A 102 -8.75 -6.49 -16.35
C LYS A 102 -9.98 -5.97 -15.60
N ARG A 103 -9.86 -4.83 -14.92
CA ARG A 103 -10.92 -4.22 -14.11
C ARG A 103 -11.61 -3.04 -14.79
N GLY A 104 -11.20 -2.68 -16.01
CA GLY A 104 -11.74 -1.53 -16.75
C GLY A 104 -11.45 -0.20 -16.04
N TRP A 105 -10.27 -0.07 -15.45
CA TRP A 105 -9.84 1.12 -14.69
C TRP A 105 -8.91 2.07 -15.49
N GLU A 106 -8.98 1.95 -16.82
CA GLU A 106 -8.22 2.73 -17.81
C GLU A 106 -8.98 3.97 -18.29
#